data_AF-A0A975MPF7-F1
#
_entry.id   AF-A0A975MPF7-F1
#
_cell.length_a   1.000
_cell.length_b   1.000
_cell.length_c   1.000
_cell.angle_alpha   90.00
_cell.angle_beta   90.00
_cell.angle_gamma   90.00
#
_symmetry.space_group_name_H-M   'P 1'
#
loop_
_entity.id
_entity.type
_entity.pdbx_description
1 polymer ?
#
loop_
_entity_poly.entity_id
_entity_poly.type
_entity_poly.pdbx_seq_one_letter_code
_entity_poly.pdbx_strand_id
1 'polypeptide(L)' 'MSRLLISDANILIDLEEGGLIAELFQLPFQLQVPDLLFVDELEADHSYLLDYGLQLGELNPASMAEVEVLAAKYA' A
#
# COMPACT_ATOMS: atom_id res chain seq x y z
N MET A 1 2.34 9.53 18.86
CA MET A 1 1.37 8.59 18.27
C MET A 1 1.49 8.76 16.76
N SER A 2 2.23 7.89 16.07
CA SER A 2 2.22 7.85 14.60
C SER A 2 0.86 7.32 14.14
N ARG A 3 0.27 7.94 13.12
CA ARG A 3 -1.00 7.50 12.52
C ARG A 3 -0.68 6.54 11.37
N LEU A 4 -1.35 5.39 11.35
CA LEU A 4 -1.25 4.42 10.24
C LEU A 4 -2.07 4.93 9.06
N LEU A 5 -1.47 4.95 7.87
CA LEU A 5 -2.13 5.26 6.61
C LEU A 5 -1.97 4.07 5.68
N ILE A 6 -3.07 3.38 5.42
CA ILE A 6 -3.13 2.31 4.43
C ILE A 6 -3.38 2.97 3.09
N SER A 7 -2.44 2.78 2.16
CA SER A 7 -2.49 3.35 0.81
C SER A 7 -2.71 2.24 -0.20
N ASP A 8 -3.42 2.59 -1.26
CA ASP A 8 -3.39 1.86 -2.53
C ASP A 8 -2.04 2.13 -3.22
N ALA A 9 -1.61 1.24 -4.11
CA ALA A 9 -0.36 1.35 -4.84
C ALA A 9 -0.38 2.53 -5.83
N ASN A 10 -1.51 2.77 -6.49
CA ASN A 10 -1.66 3.89 -7.44
C ASN A 10 -1.34 5.27 -6.83
N ILE A 11 -1.70 5.52 -5.56
CA ILE A 11 -1.40 6.78 -4.87
C ILE A 11 0.11 6.97 -4.69
N LEU A 12 0.83 5.88 -4.39
CA LEU A 12 2.28 5.94 -4.24
C LEU A 12 2.96 6.20 -5.59
N ILE A 13 2.48 5.55 -6.65
CA ILE A 13 2.97 5.75 -8.02
C ILE A 13 2.75 7.21 -8.46
N ASP A 14 1.54 7.75 -8.28
CA ASP A 14 1.22 9.13 -8.64
C ASP A 14 2.09 10.16 -7.89
N LEU A 15 2.37 9.89 -6.60
CA LEU A 15 3.21 10.78 -5.78
C LEU A 15 4.69 10.69 -6.15
N GLU A 16 5.16 9.53 -6.60
CA GLU A 16 6.49 9.37 -7.17
C GLU A 16 6.62 10.13 -8.49
N GLU A 17 5.68 9.95 -9.43
CA GLU A 17 5.68 10.69 -10.69
C GLU A 17 5.59 12.21 -10.46
N GLY A 18 4.87 12.62 -9.42
CA GLY A 18 4.78 14.01 -8.97
C GLY A 18 6.03 14.53 -8.24
N GLY A 19 7.02 13.69 -7.96
CA GLY A 19 8.26 14.07 -7.26
C GLY A 19 8.06 14.41 -5.78
N LEU A 20 7.02 13.88 -5.14
CA LEU A 20 6.63 14.15 -3.76
C LEU A 20 6.90 12.98 -2.79
N ILE A 21 7.48 11.88 -3.29
CA ILE A 21 7.64 10.65 -2.52
C ILE A 21 8.55 10.86 -1.30
N ALA A 22 9.63 11.62 -1.45
CA ALA A 22 10.58 11.86 -0.36
C ALA A 22 9.95 12.71 0.76
N GLU A 23 9.12 13.69 0.42
CA GLU A 23 8.38 14.52 1.35
C GLU A 23 7.28 13.72 2.05
N LEU A 24 6.60 12.83 1.33
CA LEU A 24 5.57 11.96 1.88
C LEU A 24 6.10 11.12 3.05
N PHE A 25 7.27 10.47 2.87
CA PHE A 25 7.90 9.64 3.90
C PHE A 25 8.54 10.44 5.06
N GLN A 26 8.64 11.77 4.95
CA GLN A 26 9.05 12.64 6.07
C GLN A 26 7.89 12.99 7.01
N LEU A 27 6.64 12.78 6.57
CA LEU A 27 5.48 13.06 7.40
C LEU A 27 5.41 12.10 8.60
N PRO A 28 4.77 12.49 9.72
CA PRO A 28 4.68 11.67 10.94
C PRO A 28 3.62 10.56 10.84
N PHE A 29 3.55 9.88 9.69
CA PHE A 29 2.66 8.77 9.40
C PHE A 29 3.46 7.49 9.16
N GLN A 30 2.85 6.35 9.47
CA GLN A 30 3.34 5.06 9.03
C GLN A 30 2.56 4.68 7.77
N LEU A 31 3.24 4.63 6.63
CA LEU A 31 2.65 4.25 5.36
C LEU A 31 2.68 2.73 5.22
N GLN A 32 1.54 2.14 4.86
CA GLN A 32 1.41 0.71 4.66
C GLN A 32 0.64 0.41 3.37
N VAL A 33 1.06 -0.60 2.63
CA VAL A 33 0.35 -1.14 1.46
C VAL A 33 0.06 -2.63 1.70
N PRO A 34 -1.08 -3.18 1.24
CA PRO A 34 -1.30 -4.62 1.24
C PRO A 34 -0.16 -5.37 0.54
N ASP A 35 0.27 -6.50 1.11
CA ASP A 35 1.31 -7.36 0.54
C ASP A 35 0.98 -7.85 -0.87
N LEU A 36 -0.29 -8.19 -1.12
CA LEU A 36 -0.78 -8.57 -2.44
C LEU A 36 -0.59 -7.44 -3.48
N LEU A 37 -1.01 -6.21 -3.14
CA LEU A 37 -0.87 -5.06 -4.05
C LEU A 37 0.60 -4.68 -4.25
N PHE A 38 1.44 -4.86 -3.24
CA PHE A 38 2.86 -4.64 -3.40
C PHE A 38 3.47 -5.59 -4.43
N VAL A 39 3.18 -6.88 -4.35
CA VAL A 39 3.68 -7.89 -5.29
C VAL A 39 3.14 -7.62 -6.71
N ASP A 40 1.85 -7.34 -6.82
CA ASP A 40 1.20 -7.21 -8.12
C ASP A 40 1.53 -5.90 -8.84
N GLU A 41 1.74 -4.80 -8.10
CA GLU A 41 1.81 -3.45 -8.68
C GLU A 41 3.12 -2.69 -8.40
N LEU A 42 3.85 -3.00 -7.32
CA LEU A 42 5.01 -2.20 -6.87
C LEU A 42 6.35 -2.94 -6.93
N GLU A 43 6.38 -4.26 -6.81
CA GLU A 43 7.64 -5.01 -6.64
C GLU A 43 8.61 -4.83 -7.82
N ALA A 44 8.08 -4.80 -9.04
CA ALA A 44 8.88 -4.73 -10.27
C ALA A 44 9.64 -3.41 -10.41
N ASP A 45 8.96 -2.29 -10.20
CA ASP A 45 9.49 -0.95 -10.53
C ASP A 45 9.68 -0.03 -9.30
N HIS A 46 9.03 -0.35 -8.17
CA HIS A 46 8.92 0.51 -6.99
C HIS A 46 9.34 -0.18 -5.68
N SER A 47 10.08 -1.30 -5.75
CA SER A 47 10.53 -2.05 -4.57
C SER A 47 11.37 -1.23 -3.58
N TYR A 48 12.05 -0.19 -4.07
CA TYR A 48 12.86 0.72 -3.26
C TYR A 48 12.03 1.54 -2.24
N LEU A 49 10.70 1.62 -2.38
CA LEU A 49 9.84 2.30 -1.41
C LEU A 49 9.91 1.66 -0.01
N LEU A 50 10.26 0.38 0.08
CA LEU A 50 10.53 -0.29 1.36
C LEU A 50 11.69 0.37 2.12
N ASP A 51 12.73 0.81 1.39
CA ASP A 51 13.88 1.51 1.97
C ASP A 51 13.52 2.92 2.45
N TYR A 52 12.48 3.53 1.87
CA TYR A 52 11.91 4.79 2.33
C TYR A 52 11.04 4.65 3.59
N GLY A 53 10.75 3.42 4.02
CA GLY A 53 9.98 3.11 5.22
C GLY A 53 8.57 2.60 4.96
N LEU A 54 8.20 2.30 3.71
CA LEU A 54 6.93 1.66 3.38
C LEU A 54 6.84 0.31 4.11
N GLN A 55 5.70 0.07 4.75
CA GLN A 55 5.43 -1.19 5.42
C GLN A 55 4.49 -2.05 4.58
N LEU A 56 4.66 -3.36 4.66
CA LEU A 56 3.71 -4.30 4.08
C LEU A 56 2.67 -4.69 5.13
N GLY A 57 1.41 -4.76 4.71
CA GLY A 57 0.30 -5.26 5.51
C GLY A 57 -0.15 -6.61 4.98
N GLU A 58 0.02 -7.65 5.79
CA GLU A 58 -0.39 -9.01 5.42
C GLU A 58 -1.91 -9.11 5.35
N LEU A 59 -2.44 -9.49 4.19
CA LEU A 59 -3.85 -9.83 4.04
C LEU A 59 -4.12 -11.21 4.64
N ASN A 60 -4.79 -11.23 5.79
CA ASN A 60 -5.11 -12.49 6.45
C ASN A 60 -6.23 -13.26 5.70
N PRO A 61 -6.29 -14.60 5.85
CA PRO A 61 -7.29 -15.42 5.17
C PRO A 61 -8.75 -15.05 5.49
N ALA A 62 -9.04 -14.54 6.69
CA ALA A 62 -10.39 -14.15 7.05
C ALA A 62 -10.84 -12.90 6.28
N SER A 63 -9.96 -11.91 6.12
CA SER A 63 -10.19 -10.72 5.30
C SER A 63 -10.36 -11.08 3.82
N MET A 64 -9.60 -12.05 3.31
CA MET A 64 -9.78 -12.54 1.94
C MET A 64 -11.14 -13.21 1.73
N ALA A 65 -11.61 -14.00 2.69
CA ALA A 65 -12.94 -14.60 2.64
C ALA A 65 -14.06 -13.53 2.68
N GLU A 66 -13.89 -12.45 3.45
CA GLU A 66 -14.82 -11.33 3.43
C GLU A 66 -14.85 -10.62 2.07
N VAL A 67 -13.69 -10.42 1.45
CA VAL A 67 -13.59 -9.84 0.10
C VAL A 67 -14.30 -10.71 -0.93
N GLU A 68 -14.18 -12.04 -0.86
CA GLU A 68 -14.88 -12.96 -1.76
C GLU A 68 -16.40 -12.83 -1.65
N VAL A 69 -16.93 -12.73 -0.42
CA VAL A 69 -18.37 -12.51 -0.19
C VAL A 69 -18.82 -11.15 -0.75
N LEU A 70 -18.02 -10.10 -0.55
CA LEU A 70 -18.32 -8.78 -1.07
C LEU A 70 -18.30 -8.75 -2.61
N ALA A 71 -17.29 -9.38 -3.23
CA ALA A 71 -17.18 -9.47 -4.68
C ALA A 71 -18.39 -10.20 -5.28
N ALA A 72 -18.79 -11.34 -4.72
CA ALA A 72 -19.97 -12.07 -5.18
C ALA A 72 -21.28 -11.28 -5.02
N LYS A 73 -21.37 -10.41 -4.00
CA LYS A 73 -22.54 -9.58 -3.74
C LYS A 73 -22.68 -8.40 -4.72
N TYR A 74 -21.57 -7.86 -5.21
CA TYR A 74 -21.52 -6.66 -6.03
C TYR A 74 -21.00 -6.89 -7.47
N ALA A 75 -20.86 -8.15 -7.89
CA ALA A 75 -20.57 -8.56 -9.28
C ALA A 75 -21.79 -8.35 -10.19
#